data_AF-A0A6B2GWV6-F1
#
_entry.id   AF-A0A6B2GWV6-F1
#
_cell.length_a   1.000
_cell.length_b   1.000
_cell.length_c   1.000
_cell.angle_alpha   90.00
_cell.angle_beta   90.00
_cell.angle_gamma   90.00
#
_symmetry.space_group_name_H-M   'P 1'
#
loop_
_entity.id
_entity.type
_entity.pdbx_description
1 polymer ?
#
loop_
_entity_poly.entity_id
_entity_poly.type
_entity_poly.pdbx_seq_one_letter_code
_entity_poly.pdbx_strand_id
1 'polypeptide(L)'
;MKNFIQKTIGFVVAPALLLSFSACDQSDVSPEANLSTQNADAAHQTNSMNLNKTYTVELMELNGSGVHGMAHIELMGNEIEVSLEAAGLTPEMEHMQHIHGFIENNRNAVCPPMSADTNGDGLISLAEGVPFYGPVLVALDPYPTADATGMVDFMNQYTIARAARSLQNNVIVMHGMYVDGVYDPTIPVACGQIKVANQGK
;
A
#
# COMPACT_ATOMS: atom_id res chain seq x y z
N MET A 1 -20.41 25.43 53.20
CA MET A 1 -21.76 25.98 52.94
C MET A 1 -22.42 25.07 51.90
N LYS A 2 -22.93 23.90 52.30
CA LYS A 2 -24.37 23.58 52.43
C LYS A 2 -25.26 24.32 51.43
N ASN A 3 -25.86 23.58 50.48
CA ASN A 3 -27.31 23.54 50.33
C ASN A 3 -27.80 22.23 49.67
N PHE A 4 -28.69 21.60 50.44
CA PHE A 4 -29.50 20.42 50.20
C PHE A 4 -30.77 20.83 49.44
N ILE A 5 -31.23 20.08 48.44
CA ILE A 5 -32.67 19.89 48.17
C ILE A 5 -32.90 18.46 47.63
N GLN A 6 -33.45 17.60 48.49
CA GLN A 6 -34.14 16.36 48.12
C GLN A 6 -35.54 16.69 47.58
N LYS A 7 -36.03 15.92 46.60
CA LYS A 7 -37.48 15.73 46.38
C LYS A 7 -37.81 14.27 46.11
N THR A 8 -38.95 13.91 46.66
CA THR A 8 -39.39 12.57 47.06
C THR A 8 -40.28 11.93 45.98
N ILE A 9 -40.05 10.64 45.75
CA ILE A 9 -40.96 9.49 45.51
C ILE A 9 -42.36 9.77 44.91
N GLY A 10 -42.65 9.09 43.80
CA GLY A 10 -43.99 8.68 43.38
C GLY A 10 -43.95 7.26 42.82
N PHE A 11 -44.40 6.27 43.61
CA PHE A 11 -44.65 4.90 43.18
C PHE A 11 -45.98 4.83 42.43
N VAL A 12 -46.00 4.19 41.26
CA VAL A 12 -47.23 3.68 40.63
C VAL A 12 -47.00 2.21 40.32
N VAL A 13 -47.74 1.36 41.02
CA VAL A 13 -47.80 -0.10 40.85
C VAL A 13 -48.77 -0.39 39.70
N ALA A 14 -48.33 -1.16 38.71
CA ALA A 14 -49.22 -1.75 37.70
C ALA A 14 -49.21 -3.29 37.85
N PRO A 15 -50.35 -3.97 37.73
CA PRO A 15 -50.49 -5.37 38.13
C PRO A 15 -49.94 -6.34 37.08
N ALA A 16 -49.34 -7.43 37.59
CA ALA A 16 -48.88 -8.58 36.83
C ALA A 16 -50.06 -9.34 36.22
N LEU A 17 -50.00 -9.57 34.90
CA LEU A 17 -50.90 -10.48 34.19
C LEU A 17 -50.19 -11.83 34.02
N LEU A 18 -50.61 -12.80 34.83
CA LEU A 18 -50.17 -14.20 34.77
C LEU A 18 -50.77 -14.88 33.54
N LEU A 19 -49.93 -15.22 32.57
CA LEU A 19 -50.28 -16.14 31.48
C LEU A 19 -49.73 -17.53 31.83
N SER A 20 -50.65 -18.40 32.26
CA SER A 20 -50.43 -19.83 32.44
C SER A 20 -50.45 -20.53 31.09
N PHE A 21 -49.31 -21.10 30.68
CA PHE A 21 -49.27 -22.05 29.56
C PHE A 21 -49.18 -23.47 30.11
N SER A 22 -50.23 -24.24 29.82
CA SER A 22 -50.32 -25.68 30.06
C SER A 22 -49.23 -26.43 29.32
N ALA A 23 -48.57 -27.33 30.03
CA ALA A 23 -47.75 -28.37 29.45
C ALA A 23 -48.65 -29.35 28.66
N CYS A 24 -48.31 -29.57 27.38
CA CYS A 24 -48.66 -30.78 26.66
C CYS A 24 -47.36 -31.55 26.39
N ASP A 25 -47.30 -32.72 26.99
CA ASP A 25 -46.35 -33.79 26.75
C ASP A 25 -46.86 -34.65 25.58
N GLN A 26 -46.03 -34.87 24.54
CA GLN A 26 -45.88 -36.16 23.80
C GLN A 26 -45.12 -36.03 22.47
N SER A 27 -43.92 -36.61 22.49
CA SER A 27 -43.30 -37.55 21.55
C SER A 27 -43.23 -37.30 20.03
N ASP A 28 -41.97 -37.34 19.57
CA ASP A 28 -41.41 -37.93 18.35
C ASP A 28 -41.51 -37.17 17.00
N VAL A 29 -40.35 -36.73 16.50
CA VAL A 29 -39.64 -37.27 15.32
C VAL A 29 -38.53 -36.27 14.91
N SER A 30 -37.27 -36.67 15.06
CA SER A 30 -36.10 -36.06 14.39
C SER A 30 -36.15 -36.38 12.89
N PRO A 31 -35.59 -35.56 11.97
CA PRO A 31 -34.14 -35.47 11.86
C PRO A 31 -33.58 -34.06 11.55
N GLU A 32 -32.43 -33.81 12.15
CA GLU A 32 -31.23 -33.23 11.52
C GLU A 32 -31.39 -31.97 10.66
N ALA A 33 -31.04 -30.81 11.24
CA ALA A 33 -30.15 -29.82 10.62
C ALA A 33 -29.87 -28.68 11.63
N ASN A 34 -29.10 -28.95 12.68
CA ASN A 34 -28.44 -27.86 13.39
C ASN A 34 -27.20 -27.49 12.57
N LEU A 35 -27.41 -26.64 11.57
CA LEU A 35 -26.36 -26.01 10.77
C LEU A 35 -25.55 -25.13 11.73
N SER A 36 -24.48 -25.72 12.24
CA SER A 36 -23.50 -25.07 13.08
C SER A 36 -23.01 -23.79 12.41
N THR A 37 -23.03 -22.72 13.18
CA THR A 37 -22.41 -21.41 12.93
C THR A 37 -20.88 -21.50 12.85
N GLN A 38 -20.35 -22.54 12.20
CA GLN A 38 -18.92 -22.82 12.03
C GLN A 38 -18.45 -22.61 10.59
N ASN A 39 -19.35 -22.24 9.67
CA ASN A 39 -19.01 -22.07 8.24
C ASN A 39 -19.02 -20.61 7.76
N ALA A 40 -19.33 -19.63 8.60
CA ALA A 40 -19.22 -18.22 8.20
C ALA A 40 -17.74 -17.78 8.11
N ASP A 41 -16.88 -18.29 8.98
CA ASP A 41 -15.44 -18.00 8.95
C ASP A 41 -14.74 -18.81 7.85
N ALA A 42 -15.18 -20.05 7.59
CA ALA A 42 -14.62 -20.88 6.52
C ALA A 42 -15.07 -20.44 5.11
N ALA A 43 -16.28 -19.90 4.96
CA ALA A 43 -16.76 -19.35 3.67
C ALA A 43 -16.13 -17.99 3.32
N HIS A 44 -15.55 -17.28 4.29
CA HIS A 44 -14.78 -16.07 4.02
C HIS A 44 -13.34 -16.38 3.57
N GLN A 45 -12.88 -17.62 3.75
CA GLN A 45 -11.51 -18.03 3.45
C GLN A 45 -11.39 -18.76 2.10
N THR A 46 -12.49 -19.31 1.55
CA THR A 46 -12.46 -20.09 0.31
C THR A 46 -12.69 -19.28 -0.98
N ASN A 47 -12.95 -17.97 -0.88
CA ASN A 47 -12.98 -17.05 -2.02
C ASN A 47 -11.66 -16.29 -2.25
N SER A 48 -10.63 -16.51 -1.41
CA SER A 48 -9.26 -16.09 -1.72
C SER A 48 -8.60 -17.11 -2.64
N MET A 49 -9.14 -17.26 -3.85
CA MET A 49 -8.33 -17.72 -4.97
C MET A 49 -7.15 -16.76 -5.09
N ASN A 50 -5.91 -17.26 -5.15
CA ASN A 50 -4.67 -16.51 -5.38
C ASN A 50 -4.92 -15.20 -6.15
N LEU A 51 -5.03 -14.08 -5.43
CA LEU A 51 -5.25 -12.75 -6.01
C LEU A 51 -3.89 -12.20 -6.44
N ASN A 52 -3.20 -12.94 -7.30
CA ASN A 52 -1.99 -12.46 -7.93
C ASN A 52 -2.39 -11.29 -8.82
N LYS A 53 -1.89 -10.10 -8.51
CA LYS A 53 -2.07 -8.91 -9.34
C LYS A 53 -0.74 -8.53 -9.94
N THR A 54 -0.75 -8.26 -11.23
CA THR A 54 0.43 -7.82 -11.95
C THR A 54 0.34 -6.33 -12.24
N TYR A 55 1.48 -5.65 -12.17
CA TYR A 55 1.62 -4.24 -12.44
C TYR A 55 2.83 -3.98 -13.32
N THR A 56 2.78 -2.89 -14.07
CA THR A 56 3.91 -2.37 -14.83
C THR A 56 4.22 -0.95 -14.40
N VAL A 57 5.49 -0.60 -14.51
CA VAL A 57 6.02 0.74 -14.24
C VAL A 57 6.94 1.10 -15.40
N GLU A 58 6.71 2.24 -16.02
CA GLU A 58 7.65 2.87 -16.94
C GLU A 58 8.35 3.97 -16.16
N LEU A 59 9.66 3.84 -15.99
CA LEU A 59 10.51 4.80 -15.28
C LEU A 59 11.03 5.81 -16.29
N MET A 60 10.69 7.07 -16.07
CA MET A 60 11.14 8.20 -16.86
C MET A 60 12.11 9.04 -16.03
N GLU A 61 13.08 9.66 -16.71
CA GLU A 61 14.11 10.45 -16.06
C GLU A 61 13.53 11.60 -15.22
N LEU A 62 14.24 11.90 -14.14
CA LEU A 62 14.16 13.14 -13.39
C LEU A 62 15.56 13.77 -13.37
N ASN A 63 15.62 15.08 -13.14
CA ASN A 63 16.88 15.81 -12.96
C ASN A 63 17.88 15.68 -14.12
N GLY A 64 17.37 15.44 -15.35
CA GLY A 64 18.19 15.28 -16.55
C GLY A 64 19.18 14.12 -16.44
N SER A 65 18.83 13.08 -15.67
CA SER A 65 19.70 11.94 -15.39
C SER A 65 19.95 11.05 -16.61
N GLY A 66 19.08 11.08 -17.62
CA GLY A 66 19.06 10.11 -18.72
C GLY A 66 18.56 8.72 -18.34
N VAL A 67 18.19 8.50 -17.06
CA VAL A 67 17.73 7.20 -16.56
C VAL A 67 16.35 6.88 -17.12
N HIS A 68 16.22 5.67 -17.65
CA HIS A 68 14.93 5.12 -18.08
C HIS A 68 14.89 3.62 -17.80
N GLY A 69 13.69 3.05 -17.67
CA GLY A 69 13.56 1.64 -17.38
C GLY A 69 12.12 1.14 -17.31
N MET A 70 12.00 -0.16 -17.10
CA MET A 70 10.73 -0.86 -16.92
C MET A 70 10.80 -1.70 -15.65
N ALA A 71 9.75 -1.63 -14.83
CA ALA A 71 9.56 -2.57 -13.74
C ALA A 71 8.25 -3.37 -13.89
N HIS A 72 8.31 -4.64 -13.52
CA HIS A 72 7.16 -5.53 -13.38
C HIS A 72 7.00 -5.89 -11.91
N ILE A 73 5.76 -5.86 -11.42
CA ILE A 73 5.46 -6.19 -10.03
C ILE A 73 4.39 -7.26 -9.98
N GLU A 74 4.67 -8.36 -9.28
CA GLU A 74 3.67 -9.38 -8.96
C GLU A 74 3.31 -9.31 -7.47
N LEU A 75 2.07 -8.96 -7.14
CA LEU A 75 1.57 -8.96 -5.77
C LEU A 75 0.93 -10.30 -5.44
N MET A 76 1.50 -11.00 -4.45
CA MET A 76 1.06 -12.31 -3.96
C MET A 76 0.76 -12.21 -2.46
N GLY A 77 -0.52 -11.95 -2.11
CA GLY A 77 -0.95 -11.81 -0.73
C GLY A 77 -0.35 -10.59 -0.02
N ASN A 78 0.72 -10.78 0.75
CA ASN A 78 1.49 -9.73 1.43
C ASN A 78 2.91 -9.55 0.87
N GLU A 79 3.26 -10.29 -0.17
CA GLU A 79 4.57 -10.22 -0.82
C GLU A 79 4.42 -9.58 -2.19
N ILE A 80 5.45 -8.84 -2.62
CA ILE A 80 5.62 -8.42 -4.01
C ILE A 80 6.93 -9.00 -4.53
N GLU A 81 6.94 -9.49 -5.76
CA GLU A 81 8.16 -9.66 -6.55
C GLU A 81 8.29 -8.45 -7.48
N VAL A 82 9.47 -7.82 -7.51
CA VAL A 82 9.77 -6.70 -8.40
C VAL A 82 10.91 -7.11 -9.30
N SER A 83 10.68 -7.08 -10.62
CA SER A 83 11.70 -7.24 -11.66
C SER A 83 11.91 -5.89 -12.33
N LEU A 84 13.15 -5.41 -12.37
CA LEU A 84 13.54 -4.10 -12.89
C LEU A 84 14.63 -4.24 -13.94
N GLU A 85 14.41 -3.60 -15.08
CA GLU A 85 15.43 -3.31 -16.07
C GLU A 85 15.56 -1.80 -16.22
N ALA A 86 16.75 -1.25 -16.02
CA ALA A 86 17.00 0.19 -16.13
C ALA A 86 18.37 0.48 -16.77
N ALA A 87 18.44 1.60 -17.47
CA ALA A 87 19.60 2.08 -18.21
C ALA A 87 19.86 3.56 -17.94
N GLY A 88 21.07 4.03 -18.22
CA GLY A 88 21.47 5.43 -18.01
C GLY A 88 21.79 5.77 -16.55
N LEU A 89 21.92 4.76 -15.69
CA LEU A 89 22.29 4.92 -14.29
C LEU A 89 23.77 5.31 -14.17
N THR A 90 24.15 5.83 -13.00
CA THR A 90 25.56 6.12 -12.72
C THR A 90 26.33 4.80 -12.60
N PRO A 91 27.32 4.51 -13.47
CA PRO A 91 27.99 3.22 -13.47
C PRO A 91 28.66 2.90 -12.14
N GLU A 92 28.64 1.62 -11.77
CA GLU A 92 29.31 1.07 -10.58
C GLU A 92 28.83 1.65 -9.23
N MET A 93 27.69 2.36 -9.22
CA MET A 93 27.09 2.92 -8.02
C MET A 93 25.78 2.20 -7.65
N GLU A 94 25.49 2.15 -6.35
CA GLU A 94 24.23 1.62 -5.81
C GLU A 94 23.11 2.66 -5.93
N HIS A 95 21.97 2.28 -6.50
CA HIS A 95 20.83 3.17 -6.72
C HIS A 95 19.65 2.81 -5.82
N MET A 96 19.37 3.66 -4.83
CA MET A 96 18.23 3.45 -3.92
C MET A 96 16.90 3.47 -4.67
N GLN A 97 15.97 2.63 -4.22
CA GLN A 97 14.64 2.53 -4.81
C GLN A 97 13.56 2.39 -3.77
N HIS A 98 12.47 3.12 -3.98
CA HIS A 98 11.37 3.14 -3.03
C HIS A 98 10.04 3.15 -3.76
N ILE A 99 9.06 2.47 -3.17
CA ILE A 99 7.64 2.73 -3.47
C ILE A 99 7.20 3.89 -2.59
N HIS A 100 6.81 4.99 -3.21
CA HIS A 100 6.29 6.19 -2.55
C HIS A 100 4.77 6.30 -2.74
N GLY A 101 4.08 6.80 -1.73
CA GLY A 101 2.63 6.93 -1.77
C GLY A 101 2.05 7.69 -0.59
N PHE A 102 0.75 7.97 -0.66
CA PHE A 102 -0.01 8.55 0.44
C PHE A 102 -0.98 7.52 1.01
N ILE A 103 -0.72 7.06 2.23
CA ILE A 103 -1.68 6.22 2.97
C ILE A 103 -2.85 7.08 3.43
N GLU A 104 -2.59 8.32 3.83
CA GLU A 104 -3.62 9.26 4.25
C GLU A 104 -4.42 9.72 3.04
N ASN A 105 -5.74 9.56 3.12
CA ASN A 105 -6.70 10.01 2.10
C ASN A 105 -6.62 9.31 0.74
N ASN A 106 -5.85 8.23 0.60
CA ASN A 106 -5.68 7.46 -0.65
C ASN A 106 -5.38 8.34 -1.88
N ARG A 107 -4.69 9.48 -1.67
CA ARG A 107 -4.27 10.36 -2.76
C ARG A 107 -3.29 9.59 -3.65
N ASN A 108 -3.43 9.73 -4.96
CA ASN A 108 -2.44 9.19 -5.90
C ASN A 108 -1.13 9.97 -5.77
N ALA A 109 -0.05 9.24 -5.52
CA ALA A 109 1.29 9.72 -5.80
C ALA A 109 1.47 9.94 -7.29
N VAL A 110 2.27 10.93 -7.64
CA VAL A 110 2.64 11.25 -9.02
C VAL A 110 4.12 11.60 -9.07
N CYS A 111 4.75 11.39 -10.22
CA CYS A 111 6.10 11.86 -10.44
C CYS A 111 6.14 13.40 -10.43
N PRO A 112 7.14 14.01 -9.77
CA PRO A 112 7.22 15.45 -9.68
C PRO A 112 7.50 16.05 -11.07
N PRO A 113 6.80 17.13 -11.45
CA PRO A 113 7.16 17.91 -12.64
C PRO A 113 8.42 18.72 -12.36
N MET A 114 9.06 19.25 -13.41
CA MET A 114 10.20 20.17 -13.27
C MET A 114 9.86 21.42 -12.45
N SER A 115 8.60 21.85 -12.39
CA SER A 115 8.17 22.96 -11.53
C SER A 115 8.19 22.62 -10.03
N ALA A 116 8.57 21.40 -9.65
CA ALA A 116 8.80 21.02 -8.26
C ALA A 116 10.12 21.59 -7.72
N ASP A 117 11.09 21.95 -8.58
CA ASP A 117 12.26 22.73 -8.19
C ASP A 117 11.79 24.12 -7.73
N THR A 118 11.66 24.27 -6.42
CA THR A 118 11.10 25.48 -5.81
C THR A 118 12.16 26.50 -5.47
N ASN A 119 13.42 26.06 -5.38
CA ASN A 119 14.55 26.90 -5.05
C ASN A 119 15.27 27.46 -6.30
N GLY A 120 15.06 26.83 -7.47
CA GLY A 120 15.56 27.26 -8.77
C GLY A 120 17.01 26.85 -9.06
N ASP A 121 17.54 25.83 -8.40
CA ASP A 121 18.91 25.31 -8.61
C ASP A 121 19.01 24.36 -9.81
N GLY A 122 17.89 24.04 -10.46
CA GLY A 122 17.81 23.16 -11.62
C GLY A 122 17.63 21.69 -11.26
N LEU A 123 17.51 21.35 -9.97
CA LEU A 123 17.31 19.98 -9.49
C LEU A 123 16.06 19.91 -8.61
N ILE A 124 15.35 18.80 -8.73
CA ILE A 124 14.30 18.41 -7.79
C ILE A 124 14.99 17.61 -6.69
N SER A 125 15.13 18.22 -5.51
CA SER A 125 15.60 17.52 -4.31
C SER A 125 14.58 16.49 -3.81
N LEU A 126 15.01 15.62 -2.89
CA LEU A 126 14.09 14.70 -2.19
C LEU A 126 12.95 15.49 -1.50
N ALA A 127 13.27 16.57 -0.80
CA ALA A 127 12.28 17.37 -0.09
C ALA A 127 11.25 18.01 -1.03
N GLU A 128 11.68 18.45 -2.21
CA GLU A 128 10.81 19.04 -3.24
C GLU A 128 9.93 18.01 -3.96
N GLY A 129 10.39 16.75 -4.06
CA GLY A 129 9.62 15.66 -4.63
C GLY A 129 8.52 15.11 -3.70
N VAL A 130 8.73 15.13 -2.38
CA VAL A 130 7.81 14.56 -1.37
C VAL A 130 6.36 15.05 -1.51
N PRO A 131 6.05 16.33 -1.76
CA PRO A 131 4.67 16.79 -1.99
C PRO A 131 3.94 16.09 -3.15
N PHE A 132 4.68 15.49 -4.09
CA PHE A 132 4.17 14.81 -5.27
C PHE A 132 4.06 13.29 -5.10
N TYR A 133 5.17 12.63 -4.75
CA TYR A 133 5.20 11.17 -4.63
C TYR A 133 4.88 10.65 -3.22
N GLY A 134 4.98 11.50 -2.19
CA GLY A 134 4.68 11.14 -0.80
C GLY A 134 5.86 10.54 -0.01
N PRO A 135 5.65 10.13 1.25
CA PRO A 135 6.67 9.41 2.01
C PRO A 135 6.98 8.03 1.40
N VAL A 136 8.11 7.45 1.82
CA VAL A 136 8.46 6.06 1.51
C VAL A 136 7.45 5.12 2.18
N LEU A 137 6.83 4.24 1.39
CA LEU A 137 5.97 3.16 1.88
C LEU A 137 6.70 1.82 1.96
N VAL A 138 7.61 1.58 1.01
CA VAL A 138 8.42 0.36 0.93
C VAL A 138 9.81 0.75 0.46
N ALA A 139 10.84 0.37 1.23
CA ALA A 139 12.21 0.34 0.74
C ALA A 139 12.41 -0.95 -0.06
N LEU A 140 12.93 -0.84 -1.28
CA LEU A 140 13.21 -1.99 -2.12
C LEU A 140 14.65 -2.44 -1.90
N ASP A 141 14.98 -2.82 -0.66
CA ASP A 141 16.30 -3.31 -0.26
C ASP A 141 16.48 -4.86 -0.43
N PRO A 142 17.69 -5.34 -0.78
CA PRO A 142 18.88 -4.58 -1.17
C PRO A 142 18.69 -3.80 -2.46
N TYR A 143 19.38 -2.67 -2.57
CA TYR A 143 19.36 -1.82 -3.76
C TYR A 143 20.34 -2.38 -4.82
N PRO A 144 20.01 -2.29 -6.12
CA PRO A 144 20.92 -2.73 -7.16
C PRO A 144 22.08 -1.74 -7.34
N THR A 145 23.24 -2.31 -7.63
CA THR A 145 24.40 -1.57 -8.16
C THR A 145 24.38 -1.66 -9.68
N ALA A 146 24.46 -0.52 -10.36
CA ALA A 146 24.57 -0.50 -11.81
C ALA A 146 25.91 -1.08 -12.28
N ASP A 147 25.92 -1.77 -13.41
CA ASP A 147 27.15 -2.27 -14.00
C ASP A 147 28.02 -1.14 -14.58
N ALA A 148 29.18 -1.50 -15.15
CA ALA A 148 30.11 -0.56 -15.75
C ALA A 148 29.53 0.22 -16.95
N THR A 149 28.37 -0.20 -17.48
CA THR A 149 27.65 0.47 -18.56
C THR A 149 26.45 1.29 -18.07
N GLY A 150 26.19 1.34 -16.77
CA GLY A 150 25.05 2.05 -16.19
C GLY A 150 23.73 1.29 -16.37
N MET A 151 23.80 -0.04 -16.47
CA MET A 151 22.64 -0.91 -16.61
C MET A 151 22.35 -1.65 -15.29
N VAL A 152 21.07 -1.90 -15.05
CA VAL A 152 20.58 -2.78 -13.97
C VAL A 152 19.57 -3.75 -14.58
N ASP A 153 19.77 -5.04 -14.30
CA ASP A 153 18.76 -6.10 -14.40
C ASP A 153 18.69 -6.75 -13.01
N PHE A 154 17.59 -6.53 -12.31
CA PHE A 154 17.46 -6.85 -10.90
C PHE A 154 16.08 -7.39 -10.56
N MET A 155 16.03 -8.45 -9.77
CA MET A 155 14.79 -9.04 -9.30
C MET A 155 14.89 -9.39 -7.83
N ASN A 156 13.88 -9.02 -7.05
CA ASN A 156 13.81 -9.38 -5.64
C ASN A 156 12.38 -9.36 -5.09
N GLN A 157 12.18 -9.97 -3.92
CA GLN A 157 10.89 -10.09 -3.24
C GLN A 157 10.86 -9.29 -1.94
N TYR A 158 9.70 -8.71 -1.64
CA TYR A 158 9.49 -7.83 -0.50
C TYR A 158 8.17 -8.12 0.19
N THR A 159 8.19 -8.21 1.52
CA THR A 159 6.95 -8.20 2.31
C THR A 159 6.46 -6.77 2.48
N ILE A 160 5.20 -6.51 2.09
CA ILE A 160 4.59 -5.19 2.19
C ILE A 160 3.41 -5.14 3.16
N ALA A 161 3.35 -4.04 3.91
CA ALA A 161 2.24 -3.75 4.82
C ALA A 161 0.92 -3.62 4.05
N ARG A 162 -0.21 -3.96 4.69
CA ARG A 162 -1.54 -3.86 4.08
C ARG A 162 -1.84 -2.47 3.52
N ALA A 163 -1.36 -1.41 4.19
CA ALA A 163 -1.56 -0.03 3.79
C ALA A 163 -0.88 0.33 2.45
N ALA A 164 0.20 -0.38 2.06
CA ALA A 164 0.92 -0.15 0.81
C ALA A 164 0.39 -0.98 -0.38
N ARG A 165 -0.60 -1.89 -0.16
CA ARG A 165 -1.07 -2.83 -1.19
C ARG A 165 -1.93 -2.21 -2.30
N SER A 166 -2.38 -0.97 -2.13
CA SER A 166 -3.02 -0.19 -3.21
C SER A 166 -1.95 0.32 -4.18
N LEU A 167 -1.17 -0.60 -4.76
CA LEU A 167 0.04 -0.29 -5.51
C LEU A 167 -0.22 0.68 -6.67
N GLN A 168 -1.37 0.61 -7.32
CA GLN A 168 -1.71 1.51 -8.43
C GLN A 168 -1.83 3.00 -8.04
N ASN A 169 -1.92 3.32 -6.76
CA ASN A 169 -1.94 4.69 -6.26
C ASN A 169 -0.52 5.22 -5.97
N ASN A 170 0.50 4.39 -6.10
CA ASN A 170 1.87 4.66 -5.72
C ASN A 170 2.77 4.81 -6.95
N VAL A 171 3.98 5.32 -6.73
CA VAL A 171 5.04 5.41 -7.74
C VAL A 171 6.28 4.67 -7.26
N ILE A 172 7.13 4.23 -8.19
CA ILE A 172 8.52 3.90 -7.87
C ILE A 172 9.37 5.14 -8.15
N VAL A 173 10.27 5.47 -7.22
CA VAL A 173 11.32 6.47 -7.41
C VAL A 173 12.68 5.80 -7.26
N MET A 174 13.54 5.98 -8.26
CA MET A 174 14.95 5.62 -8.21
C MET A 174 15.78 6.86 -7.88
N HIS A 175 16.86 6.67 -7.12
CA HIS A 175 17.74 7.76 -6.69
C HIS A 175 19.21 7.48 -7.05
N GLY A 176 20.03 8.51 -6.94
CA GLY A 176 21.48 8.41 -7.03
C GLY A 176 22.05 8.96 -8.32
N MET A 177 22.69 10.12 -8.26
CA MET A 177 23.49 10.68 -9.36
C MET A 177 24.62 11.54 -8.82
N TYR A 178 25.58 11.89 -9.68
CA TYR A 178 26.56 12.93 -9.35
C TYR A 178 25.92 14.32 -9.41
N VAL A 179 26.12 15.09 -8.35
CA VAL A 179 25.84 16.53 -8.29
C VAL A 179 27.16 17.23 -7.94
N ASP A 180 27.58 18.16 -8.79
CA ASP A 180 28.86 18.87 -8.64
C ASP A 180 30.08 17.96 -8.41
N GLY A 181 30.07 16.79 -9.06
CA GLY A 181 31.15 15.80 -8.97
C GLY A 181 31.14 14.91 -7.73
N VAL A 182 30.13 15.03 -6.87
CA VAL A 182 29.92 14.17 -5.70
C VAL A 182 28.68 13.30 -5.91
N TYR A 183 28.81 11.99 -5.67
CA TYR A 183 27.65 11.10 -5.77
C TYR A 183 26.70 11.35 -4.60
N ASP A 184 25.49 11.79 -4.91
CA ASP A 184 24.42 11.95 -3.94
C ASP A 184 23.40 10.82 -4.14
N PRO A 185 23.32 9.84 -3.23
CA PRO A 185 22.42 8.70 -3.37
C PRO A 185 20.94 9.10 -3.20
N THR A 186 20.64 10.32 -2.75
CA THR A 186 19.28 10.75 -2.39
C THR A 186 18.55 11.49 -3.52
N ILE A 187 19.29 11.99 -4.52
CA ILE A 187 18.71 12.75 -5.62
C ILE A 187 17.84 11.83 -6.48
N PRO A 188 16.54 12.13 -6.67
CA PRO A 188 15.68 11.38 -7.57
C PRO A 188 16.23 11.41 -9.00
N VAL A 189 16.40 10.26 -9.63
CA VAL A 189 16.90 10.14 -11.01
C VAL A 189 15.88 9.58 -11.97
N ALA A 190 14.91 8.81 -11.49
CA ALA A 190 13.79 8.38 -12.31
C ALA A 190 12.55 8.15 -11.46
N CYS A 191 11.38 8.29 -12.07
CA CYS A 191 10.11 7.99 -11.44
C CYS A 191 9.12 7.38 -12.42
N GLY A 192 8.26 6.49 -11.92
CA GLY A 192 7.22 5.86 -12.72
C GLY A 192 5.96 5.54 -11.93
N GLN A 193 4.80 5.79 -12.55
CA GLN A 193 3.51 5.40 -11.99
C GLN A 193 3.34 3.89 -12.04
N ILE A 194 2.93 3.28 -10.94
CA ILE A 194 2.54 1.87 -10.93
C ILE A 194 1.15 1.73 -11.56
N LYS A 195 1.07 0.96 -12.65
CA LYS A 195 -0.17 0.75 -13.41
C LYS A 195 -0.55 -0.72 -13.33
N VAL A 196 -1.85 -1.01 -13.22
CA VAL A 196 -2.35 -2.38 -13.33
C VAL A 196 -2.01 -2.90 -14.73
N ALA A 197 -1.32 -4.03 -14.81
CA ALA A 197 -1.12 -4.70 -16.07
C ALA A 197 -2.45 -5.37 -16.45
N ASN A 198 -3.16 -4.82 -17.42
CA ASN A 198 -4.39 -5.44 -17.90
C ASN A 198 -4.04 -6.79 -18.51
N GLN A 199 -4.37 -7.89 -17.82
CA GLN A 199 -4.53 -9.17 -18.48
C GLN A 199 -5.83 -9.08 -19.29
N GLY A 200 -5.71 -8.64 -20.54
CA GLY A 200 -6.82 -8.61 -21.49
C GLY A 200 -7.55 -9.95 -21.44
N LYS A 201 -8.84 -9.91 -21.09
CA LYS A 201 -9.77 -10.98 -21.42
C LYS A 201 -10.30 -10.73 -22.83
#